data_AF-A0A354H1H0-F1
#
_entry.id   AF-A0A354H1H0-F1
#
_cell.length_a   1.000
_cell.length_b   1.000
_cell.length_c   1.000
_cell.angle_alpha   90.00
_cell.angle_beta   90.00
_cell.angle_gamma   90.00
#
_symmetry.space_group_name_H-M   'P 1'
#
loop_
_entity.id
_entity.type
_entity.pdbx_description
1 polymer ?
#
loop_
_entity_poly.entity_id
_entity_poly.type
_entity_poly.pdbx_seq_one_letter_code
_entity_poly.pdbx_strand_id
1 'polypeptide(L)'
;MIKTPEIVNDIVSAVSEKLGREAISRKVNNREEYFILDLAFSYFQKADRNRRNDYRSGYLYFRHKRKNHLLFVLAHTPIMTSFFKNNFDYEVFRNIIIGTAKYRDENFLRFKINSKNERIKTKNIQEFLDKLDEIKKHRFVKSVFAKDTKGKTGIGNVFGLRLADDLDKNDVSKIIEKSWDLFLWLYPSKPVFKRNASLNRSLQKIENKCESSKIRNLPKAILKTACSGQIEGAHIKPHKDGGSDKLENGLWLCKLHHQLTEGKLEGYRGINTFEVNLKNKRDKKQ
;
A
#
# COMPACT_ATOMS: atom_id res chain seq x y z
N MET A 1 -28.78 3.58 -24.79
CA MET A 1 -27.83 3.27 -23.70
C MET A 1 -26.73 2.39 -24.28
N ILE A 2 -25.45 2.80 -24.22
CA ILE A 2 -24.36 1.92 -24.66
C ILE A 2 -24.18 0.85 -23.60
N LYS A 3 -24.40 -0.43 -23.95
CA LYS A 3 -24.25 -1.56 -23.03
C LYS A 3 -22.78 -1.70 -22.63
N THR A 4 -22.51 -1.68 -21.33
CA THR A 4 -21.17 -1.93 -20.79
C THR A 4 -20.71 -3.34 -21.19
N PRO A 5 -19.49 -3.52 -21.71
CA PRO A 5 -18.98 -4.85 -22.07
C PRO A 5 -19.00 -5.82 -20.89
N GLU A 6 -19.35 -7.09 -21.12
CA GLU A 6 -19.46 -8.10 -20.03
C GLU A 6 -18.17 -8.24 -19.23
N ILE A 7 -17.03 -8.23 -19.90
CA ILE A 7 -15.71 -8.29 -19.25
C ILE A 7 -15.44 -7.11 -18.29
N VAL A 8 -16.05 -5.94 -18.52
CA VAL A 8 -15.96 -4.82 -17.58
C VAL A 8 -16.76 -5.14 -16.31
N ASN A 9 -17.92 -5.78 -16.44
CA ASN A 9 -18.70 -6.21 -15.29
C ASN A 9 -17.94 -7.28 -14.50
N ASP A 10 -17.27 -8.22 -15.18
CA ASP A 10 -16.42 -9.24 -14.53
C ASP A 10 -15.30 -8.58 -13.71
N ILE A 11 -14.65 -7.55 -14.26
CA ILE A 11 -13.60 -6.79 -13.55
C ILE A 11 -14.21 -6.05 -12.34
N VAL A 12 -15.36 -5.40 -12.51
CA VAL A 12 -16.06 -4.72 -11.40
C VAL A 12 -16.42 -5.71 -10.29
N SER A 13 -16.95 -6.88 -10.63
CA SER A 13 -17.28 -7.93 -9.66
C SER A 13 -16.04 -8.40 -8.90
N ALA A 14 -14.94 -8.71 -9.61
CA ALA A 14 -13.69 -9.14 -8.98
C ALA A 14 -13.08 -8.08 -8.05
N VAL A 15 -13.13 -6.81 -8.44
CA VAL A 15 -12.67 -5.70 -7.58
C VAL A 15 -13.61 -5.54 -6.38
N SER A 16 -14.92 -5.63 -6.58
CA SER A 16 -15.92 -5.50 -5.50
C SER A 16 -15.78 -6.59 -4.45
N GLU A 17 -15.53 -7.83 -4.88
CA GLU A 17 -15.27 -8.97 -4.01
C GLU A 17 -14.03 -8.71 -3.13
N LYS A 18 -12.92 -8.26 -3.73
CA LYS A 18 -11.69 -7.93 -2.98
C LYS A 18 -11.86 -6.75 -2.03
N LEU A 19 -12.74 -5.81 -2.37
CA LEU A 19 -13.07 -4.67 -1.51
C LEU A 19 -14.00 -5.02 -0.35
N GLY A 20 -14.79 -6.09 -0.49
CA GLY A 20 -15.93 -6.36 0.40
C GLY A 20 -17.07 -5.35 0.25
N ARG A 21 -17.10 -4.58 -0.84
CA ARG A 21 -18.12 -3.57 -1.17
C ARG A 21 -18.07 -3.20 -2.65
N GLU A 22 -19.09 -2.50 -3.14
CA GLU A 22 -19.23 -2.17 -4.55
C GLU A 22 -18.08 -1.29 -5.10
N ALA A 23 -17.48 -1.77 -6.19
CA ALA A 23 -16.68 -0.99 -7.12
C ALA A 23 -17.56 -0.45 -8.25
N ILE A 24 -17.13 0.66 -8.87
CA ILE A 24 -17.86 1.26 -9.98
C ILE A 24 -17.02 1.25 -11.25
N SER A 25 -17.70 1.18 -12.40
CA SER A 25 -17.09 1.44 -13.70
C SER A 25 -17.53 2.80 -14.26
N ARG A 26 -16.61 3.49 -14.94
CA ARG A 26 -16.88 4.76 -15.64
C ARG A 26 -16.32 4.70 -17.05
N LYS A 27 -17.20 4.93 -18.03
CA LYS A 27 -16.80 5.08 -19.43
C LYS A 27 -16.14 6.43 -19.66
N VAL A 28 -15.02 6.44 -20.38
CA VAL A 28 -14.37 7.66 -20.85
C VAL A 28 -15.18 8.26 -22.00
N ASN A 29 -15.38 9.58 -21.99
CA ASN A 29 -16.11 10.27 -23.05
C ASN A 29 -15.50 9.99 -24.42
N ASN A 30 -16.35 9.60 -25.38
CA ASN A 30 -16.00 9.35 -26.78
C ASN A 30 -14.90 8.28 -26.98
N ARG A 31 -14.71 7.38 -26.01
CA ARG A 31 -13.75 6.26 -26.12
C ARG A 31 -14.36 4.98 -25.57
N GLU A 32 -13.98 3.84 -26.14
CA GLU A 32 -14.27 2.51 -25.59
C GLU A 32 -13.24 2.13 -24.51
N GLU A 33 -13.09 3.03 -23.54
CA GLU A 33 -12.23 2.91 -22.38
C GLU A 33 -13.11 2.97 -21.11
N TYR A 34 -12.88 2.07 -20.16
CA TYR A 34 -13.67 1.94 -18.94
C TYR A 34 -12.73 1.89 -17.74
N PHE A 35 -12.86 2.86 -16.84
CA PHE A 35 -12.12 2.90 -15.58
C PHE A 35 -12.91 2.15 -14.51
N ILE A 36 -12.27 1.23 -13.81
CA ILE A 36 -12.81 0.52 -12.66
C ILE A 36 -12.09 1.02 -11.41
N LEU A 37 -12.89 1.55 -10.49
CA LEU A 37 -12.40 2.22 -9.29
C LEU A 37 -13.34 2.00 -8.12
N ASP A 38 -12.81 2.25 -6.94
CA ASP A 38 -13.57 2.18 -5.71
C ASP A 38 -14.50 3.38 -5.57
N LEU A 39 -15.76 3.19 -5.18
CA LEU A 39 -16.70 4.30 -5.00
C LEU A 39 -16.18 5.38 -4.04
N ALA A 40 -15.45 5.03 -2.98
CA ALA A 40 -14.85 5.97 -2.04
C ALA A 40 -13.79 6.87 -2.70
N PHE A 41 -13.19 6.43 -3.82
CA PHE A 41 -12.31 7.27 -4.60
C PHE A 41 -13.04 8.37 -5.36
N SER A 42 -14.36 8.26 -5.59
CA SER A 42 -15.14 9.29 -6.28
C SER A 42 -14.99 10.66 -5.61
N TYR A 43 -14.91 10.67 -4.27
CA TYR A 43 -14.71 11.89 -3.47
C TYR A 43 -13.34 12.54 -3.74
N PHE A 44 -12.25 11.76 -3.66
CA PHE A 44 -10.88 12.24 -3.85
C PHE A 44 -10.55 12.56 -5.30
N GLN A 45 -11.20 11.88 -6.24
CA GLN A 45 -11.06 12.11 -7.67
C GLN A 45 -12.03 13.20 -8.17
N LYS A 46 -12.82 13.84 -7.28
CA LYS A 46 -13.89 14.81 -7.63
C LYS A 46 -14.83 14.28 -8.72
N ALA A 47 -15.00 12.96 -8.76
CA ALA A 47 -15.67 12.26 -9.83
C ALA A 47 -17.18 12.57 -9.85
N ASP A 48 -17.79 12.89 -8.70
CA ASP A 48 -19.23 13.19 -8.62
C ASP A 48 -19.59 14.67 -8.81
N ARG A 49 -18.66 15.61 -8.56
CA ARG A 49 -18.99 17.04 -8.54
C ARG A 49 -18.61 17.83 -9.79
N ASN A 50 -17.69 17.34 -10.63
CA ASN A 50 -17.06 18.19 -11.64
C ASN A 50 -17.42 17.93 -13.11
N ARG A 51 -18.28 16.96 -13.44
CA ARG A 51 -18.61 16.56 -14.85
C ARG A 51 -17.39 16.28 -15.76
N ARG A 52 -16.16 16.32 -15.22
CA ARG A 52 -14.91 16.04 -15.91
C ARG A 52 -14.57 14.58 -15.70
N ASN A 53 -14.63 13.79 -16.77
CA ASN A 53 -14.28 12.37 -16.80
C ASN A 53 -12.76 12.15 -16.95
N ASP A 54 -11.96 13.10 -16.44
CA ASP A 54 -10.53 13.22 -16.73
C ASP A 54 -9.64 12.67 -15.62
N TYR A 55 -10.19 12.42 -14.42
CA TYR A 55 -9.48 11.84 -13.28
C TYR A 55 -9.51 10.32 -13.37
N ARG A 56 -8.32 9.70 -13.44
CA ARG A 56 -8.12 8.36 -14.02
C ARG A 56 -7.16 7.52 -13.18
N SER A 57 -7.57 7.14 -11.97
CA SER A 57 -6.79 6.25 -11.11
C SER A 57 -7.55 4.96 -10.79
N GLY A 58 -6.94 3.82 -11.12
CA GLY A 58 -7.52 2.49 -10.94
C GLY A 58 -7.18 1.55 -12.08
N TYR A 59 -8.00 0.51 -12.26
CA TYR A 59 -7.91 -0.36 -13.42
C TYR A 59 -8.53 0.32 -14.63
N LEU A 60 -7.92 0.15 -15.79
CA LEU A 60 -8.40 0.63 -17.07
C LEU A 60 -8.56 -0.55 -18.01
N TYR A 61 -9.80 -0.80 -18.42
CA TYR A 61 -10.13 -1.69 -19.51
C TYR A 61 -10.30 -0.90 -20.81
N PHE A 62 -9.77 -1.41 -21.91
CA PHE A 62 -10.10 -0.93 -23.25
C PHE A 62 -9.93 -2.02 -24.29
N ARG A 63 -10.60 -1.86 -25.42
CA ARG A 63 -10.46 -2.77 -26.56
C ARG A 63 -9.65 -2.11 -27.67
N HIS A 64 -8.60 -2.78 -28.14
CA HIS A 64 -7.79 -2.31 -29.26
C HIS A 64 -7.52 -3.45 -30.25
N LYS A 65 -7.80 -3.23 -31.54
CA LYS A 65 -7.64 -4.26 -32.60
C LYS A 65 -8.27 -5.60 -32.21
N ARG A 66 -9.48 -5.56 -31.67
CA ARG A 66 -10.27 -6.69 -31.15
C ARG A 66 -9.74 -7.37 -29.88
N LYS A 67 -8.53 -7.06 -29.40
CA LYS A 67 -7.98 -7.56 -28.14
C LYS A 67 -8.47 -6.75 -26.95
N ASN A 68 -8.71 -7.45 -25.85
CA ASN A 68 -9.10 -6.87 -24.56
C ASN A 68 -7.83 -6.53 -23.75
N HIS A 69 -7.64 -5.29 -23.35
CA HIS A 69 -6.47 -4.88 -22.57
C HIS A 69 -6.88 -4.46 -21.17
N LEU A 70 -6.05 -4.82 -20.19
CA LEU A 70 -6.18 -4.37 -18.80
C LEU A 70 -4.89 -3.69 -18.35
N LEU A 71 -5.01 -2.44 -17.94
CA LEU A 71 -3.93 -1.64 -17.39
C LEU A 71 -4.28 -1.24 -15.95
N PHE A 72 -3.25 -0.97 -15.16
CA PHE A 72 -3.37 -0.12 -13.98
C PHE A 72 -2.85 1.27 -14.32
N VAL A 73 -3.65 2.30 -14.09
CA VAL A 73 -3.35 3.68 -14.51
C VAL A 73 -3.44 4.64 -13.34
N LEU A 74 -2.50 5.60 -13.30
CA LEU A 74 -2.62 6.85 -12.55
C LEU A 74 -2.48 7.98 -13.57
N ALA A 75 -3.53 8.76 -13.77
CA ALA A 75 -3.48 9.92 -14.63
C ALA A 75 -4.28 11.08 -14.05
N HIS A 76 -3.64 12.26 -14.07
CA HIS A 76 -4.24 13.55 -13.72
C HIS A 76 -4.83 13.65 -12.29
N THR A 77 -4.37 12.82 -11.35
CA THR A 77 -4.88 12.74 -9.97
C THR A 77 -3.76 13.02 -8.94
N PRO A 78 -3.46 14.29 -8.61
CA PRO A 78 -2.35 14.62 -7.69
C PRO A 78 -2.49 13.98 -6.30
N ILE A 79 -3.71 13.92 -5.77
CA ILE A 79 -4.00 13.30 -4.47
C ILE A 79 -3.72 11.80 -4.51
N MET A 80 -4.28 11.07 -5.49
CA MET A 80 -4.04 9.63 -5.64
C MET A 80 -2.58 9.31 -5.93
N THR A 81 -1.92 10.14 -6.73
CA THR A 81 -0.48 10.00 -7.00
C THR A 81 0.34 10.17 -5.72
N SER A 82 -0.06 11.10 -4.84
CA SER A 82 0.58 11.27 -3.53
C SER A 82 0.41 10.03 -2.65
N PHE A 83 -0.80 9.48 -2.56
CA PHE A 83 -1.07 8.24 -1.82
C PHE A 83 -0.26 7.07 -2.37
N PHE A 84 -0.33 6.86 -3.69
CA PHE A 84 0.41 5.81 -4.38
C PHE A 84 1.90 5.91 -4.11
N LYS A 85 2.48 7.11 -4.24
CA LYS A 85 3.88 7.41 -3.94
C LYS A 85 4.26 7.05 -2.50
N ASN A 86 3.42 7.36 -1.52
CA ASN A 86 3.69 7.10 -0.11
C ASN A 86 3.61 5.61 0.25
N ASN A 87 2.78 4.87 -0.47
CA ASN A 87 2.50 3.46 -0.20
C ASN A 87 3.32 2.50 -1.04
N PHE A 88 3.92 2.97 -2.15
CA PHE A 88 4.67 2.17 -3.09
C PHE A 88 5.74 1.31 -2.42
N ASP A 89 5.77 0.04 -2.81
CA ASP A 89 6.78 -0.93 -2.44
C ASP A 89 7.36 -1.56 -3.71
N TYR A 90 8.68 -1.42 -3.89
CA TYR A 90 9.33 -1.86 -5.12
C TYR A 90 9.35 -3.38 -5.27
N GLU A 91 9.55 -4.13 -4.19
CA GLU A 91 9.63 -5.59 -4.26
C GLU A 91 8.25 -6.18 -4.54
N VAL A 92 7.21 -5.62 -3.91
CA VAL A 92 5.82 -5.98 -4.23
C VAL A 92 5.48 -5.61 -5.67
N PHE A 93 5.90 -4.43 -6.14
CA PHE A 93 5.70 -4.01 -7.54
C PHE A 93 6.35 -4.97 -8.53
N ARG A 94 7.59 -5.39 -8.26
CA ARG A 94 8.33 -6.39 -9.04
C ARG A 94 7.60 -7.73 -9.07
N ASN A 95 7.08 -8.18 -7.91
CA ASN A 95 6.31 -9.41 -7.80
C ASN A 95 4.97 -9.37 -8.56
N ILE A 96 4.28 -8.21 -8.57
CA ILE A 96 3.08 -8.02 -9.39
C ILE A 96 3.41 -8.21 -10.86
N ILE A 97 4.49 -7.59 -11.34
CA ILE A 97 4.93 -7.68 -12.74
C ILE A 97 5.23 -9.14 -13.10
N ILE A 98 6.05 -9.83 -12.30
CA ILE A 98 6.37 -11.25 -12.53
C ILE A 98 5.09 -12.10 -12.49
N GLY A 99 4.26 -11.91 -11.47
CA GLY A 99 3.05 -12.69 -11.23
C GLY A 99 2.01 -12.57 -12.35
N THR A 100 1.99 -11.44 -13.05
CA THR A 100 1.07 -11.16 -14.15
C THR A 100 1.68 -11.38 -15.55
N ALA A 101 2.96 -11.74 -15.64
CA ALA A 101 3.70 -11.81 -16.92
C ALA A 101 3.06 -12.74 -17.95
N LYS A 102 2.51 -13.87 -17.50
CA LYS A 102 1.87 -14.86 -18.39
C LYS A 102 0.58 -14.38 -19.08
N TYR A 103 0.01 -13.26 -18.64
CA TYR A 103 -1.24 -12.72 -19.19
C TYR A 103 -1.01 -11.65 -20.26
N ARG A 104 0.22 -11.44 -20.72
CA ARG A 104 0.55 -10.43 -21.72
C ARG A 104 1.65 -10.94 -22.66
N ASP A 105 1.52 -10.59 -23.93
CA ASP A 105 2.53 -10.87 -24.96
C ASP A 105 3.79 -10.00 -24.77
N GLU A 106 3.61 -8.83 -24.15
CA GLU A 106 4.63 -7.82 -24.01
C GLU A 106 4.51 -7.05 -22.69
N ASN A 107 5.64 -6.88 -22.02
CA ASN A 107 5.73 -6.07 -20.82
C ASN A 107 5.75 -4.59 -21.20
N PHE A 108 4.84 -3.82 -20.61
CA PHE A 108 4.68 -2.40 -20.91
C PHE A 108 4.49 -1.58 -19.64
N LEU A 109 5.36 -0.59 -19.46
CA LEU A 109 5.20 0.47 -18.47
C LEU A 109 5.39 1.82 -19.15
N ARG A 110 4.38 2.70 -19.02
CA ARG A 110 4.47 4.11 -19.38
C ARG A 110 4.58 4.96 -18.13
N PHE A 111 5.49 5.91 -18.12
CA PHE A 111 5.66 6.82 -17.00
C PHE A 111 6.21 8.18 -17.45
N LYS A 112 6.43 9.10 -16.51
CA LYS A 112 7.01 10.42 -16.77
C LYS A 112 8.22 10.63 -15.84
N ILE A 113 9.37 11.00 -16.40
CA ILE A 113 10.58 11.41 -15.66
C ILE A 113 11.04 12.77 -16.19
N ASN A 114 11.35 13.72 -15.31
CA ASN A 114 11.83 15.07 -15.67
C ASN A 114 10.95 15.74 -16.75
N SER A 115 9.63 15.61 -16.58
CA SER A 115 8.60 16.08 -17.51
C SER A 115 8.62 15.46 -18.93
N LYS A 116 9.44 14.44 -19.18
CA LYS A 116 9.47 13.65 -20.42
C LYS A 116 8.67 12.35 -20.27
N ASN A 117 7.91 12.00 -21.30
CA ASN A 117 7.21 10.72 -21.35
C ASN A 117 8.20 9.61 -21.67
N GLU A 118 8.30 8.63 -20.78
CA GLU A 118 9.16 7.47 -20.93
C GLU A 118 8.32 6.20 -21.04
N ARG A 119 8.89 5.17 -21.67
CA ARG A 119 8.26 3.86 -21.76
C ARG A 119 9.29 2.73 -21.74
N ILE A 120 8.99 1.68 -20.99
CA ILE A 120 9.64 0.38 -21.12
C ILE A 120 8.68 -0.53 -21.87
N LYS A 121 9.16 -1.15 -22.95
CA LYS A 121 8.39 -2.04 -23.82
C LYS A 121 9.30 -3.18 -24.28
N THR A 122 9.07 -4.40 -23.83
CA THR A 122 9.85 -5.59 -24.24
C THR A 122 9.05 -6.88 -24.01
N LYS A 123 9.30 -7.89 -24.85
CA LYS A 123 8.77 -9.25 -24.67
C LYS A 123 9.51 -10.02 -23.57
N ASN A 124 10.77 -9.70 -23.31
CA ASN A 124 11.58 -10.39 -22.31
C ASN A 124 11.32 -9.80 -20.91
N ILE A 125 10.86 -10.64 -19.99
CA ILE A 125 10.60 -10.22 -18.61
C ILE A 125 11.86 -9.80 -17.87
N GLN A 126 12.99 -10.49 -18.07
CA GLN A 126 14.25 -10.15 -17.39
C GLN A 126 14.76 -8.79 -17.86
N GLU A 127 14.76 -8.54 -19.18
CA GLU A 127 15.12 -7.23 -19.73
C GLU A 127 14.20 -6.11 -19.19
N PHE A 128 12.91 -6.40 -19.00
CA PHE A 128 11.98 -5.46 -18.39
C PHE A 128 12.35 -5.15 -16.94
N LEU A 129 12.69 -6.18 -16.15
CA LEU A 129 13.10 -6.04 -14.75
C LEU A 129 14.42 -5.30 -14.61
N ASP A 130 15.41 -5.59 -15.46
CA ASP A 130 16.72 -4.92 -15.44
C ASP A 130 16.55 -3.41 -15.67
N LYS A 131 15.73 -3.02 -16.66
CA LYS A 131 15.38 -1.61 -16.91
C LYS A 131 14.65 -0.95 -15.73
N LEU A 132 13.83 -1.69 -14.98
CA LEU A 132 13.21 -1.16 -13.77
C LEU A 132 14.22 -0.99 -12.62
N ASP A 133 15.17 -1.90 -12.48
CA ASP A 133 16.22 -1.86 -11.46
C ASP A 133 17.19 -0.69 -11.72
N GLU A 134 17.49 -0.38 -12.99
CA GLU A 134 18.22 0.82 -13.37
C GLU A 134 17.51 2.10 -12.89
N ILE A 135 16.18 2.18 -13.06
CA ILE A 135 15.40 3.32 -12.56
C ILE A 135 15.37 3.35 -11.02
N LYS A 136 15.37 2.17 -10.35
CA LYS A 136 15.44 2.05 -8.87
C LYS A 136 16.70 2.68 -8.30
N LYS A 137 17.86 2.44 -8.91
CA LYS A 137 19.15 3.04 -8.50
C LYS A 137 19.08 4.56 -8.40
N HIS A 138 18.22 5.20 -9.21
CA HIS A 138 17.98 6.64 -9.21
C HIS A 138 16.75 7.08 -8.39
N ARG A 139 16.31 6.29 -7.41
CA ARG A 139 15.12 6.53 -6.56
C ARG A 139 13.81 6.54 -7.37
N PHE A 140 13.43 5.38 -7.92
CA PHE A 140 12.23 5.13 -8.74
C PHE A 140 11.03 6.04 -8.41
N VAL A 141 10.57 6.02 -7.17
CA VAL A 141 9.40 6.78 -6.73
C VAL A 141 9.57 8.30 -6.84
N LYS A 142 10.77 8.82 -6.56
CA LYS A 142 11.06 10.26 -6.67
C LYS A 142 11.11 10.70 -8.14
N SER A 143 11.55 9.81 -9.03
CA SER A 143 11.73 10.10 -10.46
C SER A 143 10.43 9.93 -11.25
N VAL A 144 9.77 8.78 -11.09
CA VAL A 144 8.54 8.37 -11.82
C VAL A 144 7.30 9.14 -11.38
N PHE A 145 7.26 9.58 -10.11
CA PHE A 145 6.15 10.34 -9.53
C PHE A 145 6.58 11.74 -9.07
N ALA A 146 7.59 12.33 -9.71
CA ALA A 146 7.97 13.72 -9.50
C ALA A 146 6.79 14.66 -9.80
N LYS A 147 6.71 15.82 -9.14
CA LYS A 147 5.69 16.82 -9.48
C LYS A 147 6.13 17.54 -10.75
N ASP A 148 5.26 17.62 -11.77
CA ASP A 148 5.56 18.43 -12.95
C ASP A 148 5.53 19.92 -12.56
N THR A 149 6.62 20.63 -12.88
CA THR A 149 6.79 22.06 -12.58
C THR A 149 6.23 22.97 -13.67
N LYS A 150 5.81 22.43 -14.82
CA LYS A 150 5.20 23.23 -15.90
C LYS A 150 3.65 23.24 -15.80
N GLY A 151 3.08 24.45 -15.63
CA GLY A 151 1.64 24.74 -15.65
C GLY A 151 1.02 25.11 -14.29
N LYS A 152 -0.03 25.94 -14.28
CA LYS A 152 -0.70 26.50 -13.07
C LYS A 152 -1.25 25.43 -12.09
N THR A 153 -1.35 24.18 -12.50
CA THR A 153 -1.96 23.08 -11.73
C THR A 153 -1.07 21.83 -11.61
N GLY A 154 0.14 21.82 -12.17
CA GLY A 154 1.07 20.67 -12.10
C GLY A 154 0.45 19.35 -12.58
N ILE A 155 -0.35 19.40 -13.64
CA ILE A 155 -1.18 18.28 -14.09
C ILE A 155 -0.34 17.24 -14.84
N GLY A 156 -0.34 16.02 -14.32
CA GLY A 156 -0.24 14.79 -15.11
C GLY A 156 1.03 14.00 -14.90
N ASN A 157 1.15 13.34 -13.75
CA ASN A 157 1.89 12.08 -13.71
C ASN A 157 1.02 11.07 -14.44
N VAL A 158 1.50 10.61 -15.59
CA VAL A 158 0.92 9.50 -16.32
C VAL A 158 1.74 8.30 -15.92
N PHE A 159 1.13 7.36 -15.23
CA PHE A 159 1.68 6.04 -14.95
C PHE A 159 0.70 5.01 -15.51
N GLY A 160 1.19 4.06 -16.30
CA GLY A 160 0.37 3.03 -16.91
C GLY A 160 1.14 1.73 -16.98
N LEU A 161 0.78 0.77 -16.14
CA LEU A 161 1.31 -0.58 -16.18
C LEU A 161 0.31 -1.48 -16.91
N ARG A 162 0.77 -2.22 -17.91
CA ARG A 162 -0.04 -3.27 -18.55
C ARG A 162 -0.03 -4.52 -17.70
N LEU A 163 -1.23 -5.00 -17.36
CA LEU A 163 -1.44 -6.22 -16.59
C LEU A 163 -1.81 -7.40 -17.49
N ALA A 164 -2.58 -7.15 -18.54
CA ALA A 164 -3.00 -8.17 -19.50
C ALA A 164 -3.10 -7.65 -20.94
N ASP A 165 -2.77 -8.51 -21.90
CA ASP A 165 -3.13 -8.40 -23.30
C ASP A 165 -4.07 -9.56 -23.67
N ASP A 166 -5.12 -9.25 -24.42
CA ASP A 166 -6.15 -10.22 -24.79
C ASP A 166 -6.79 -10.94 -23.59
N LEU A 167 -7.21 -10.13 -22.60
CA LEU A 167 -7.78 -10.60 -21.34
C LEU A 167 -8.96 -11.57 -21.56
N ASP A 168 -8.80 -12.78 -21.01
CA ASP A 168 -9.86 -13.79 -20.84
C ASP A 168 -10.64 -13.53 -19.54
N LYS A 169 -11.97 -13.69 -19.59
CA LYS A 169 -12.86 -13.54 -18.43
C LYS A 169 -12.47 -14.45 -17.25
N ASN A 170 -11.96 -15.65 -17.53
CA ASN A 170 -11.60 -16.65 -16.53
C ASN A 170 -10.32 -16.30 -15.74
N ASP A 171 -9.54 -15.34 -16.24
CA ASP A 171 -8.30 -14.90 -15.61
C ASP A 171 -8.44 -13.56 -14.86
N VAL A 172 -9.57 -12.89 -15.00
CA VAL A 172 -9.85 -11.58 -14.37
C VAL A 172 -9.54 -11.62 -12.88
N SER A 173 -10.18 -12.50 -12.11
CA SER A 173 -9.99 -12.56 -10.65
C SER A 173 -8.54 -12.82 -10.25
N LYS A 174 -7.83 -13.68 -10.99
CA LYS A 174 -6.42 -13.99 -10.74
C LYS A 174 -5.51 -12.79 -11.00
N ILE A 175 -5.80 -12.00 -12.04
CA ILE A 175 -5.02 -10.80 -12.38
C ILE A 175 -5.29 -9.70 -11.35
N ILE A 176 -6.55 -9.50 -10.95
CA ILE A 176 -6.92 -8.54 -9.90
C ILE A 176 -6.25 -8.93 -8.58
N GLU A 177 -6.31 -10.20 -8.18
CA GLU A 177 -5.65 -10.69 -6.98
C GLU A 177 -4.14 -10.40 -6.99
N LYS A 178 -3.45 -10.76 -8.07
CA LYS A 178 -1.99 -10.55 -8.19
C LYS A 178 -1.56 -9.09 -8.33
N SER A 179 -2.47 -8.19 -8.67
CA SER A 179 -2.19 -6.76 -8.84
C SER A 179 -2.83 -5.90 -7.76
N TRP A 180 -3.43 -6.53 -6.74
CA TRP A 180 -4.28 -5.87 -5.76
C TRP A 180 -3.55 -4.76 -4.99
N ASP A 181 -2.27 -4.95 -4.68
CA ASP A 181 -1.46 -3.93 -4.00
C ASP A 181 -1.39 -2.61 -4.77
N LEU A 182 -1.39 -2.62 -6.11
CA LEU A 182 -1.45 -1.39 -6.91
C LEU A 182 -2.69 -0.57 -6.55
N PHE A 183 -3.82 -1.26 -6.40
CA PHE A 183 -5.09 -0.66 -6.06
C PHE A 183 -5.12 -0.19 -4.60
N LEU A 184 -4.58 -0.98 -3.66
CA LEU A 184 -4.46 -0.59 -2.25
C LEU A 184 -3.57 0.64 -2.06
N TRP A 185 -2.54 0.82 -2.89
CA TRP A 185 -1.67 2.00 -2.80
C TRP A 185 -2.38 3.31 -3.11
N LEU A 186 -3.57 3.28 -3.74
CA LEU A 186 -4.42 4.45 -3.95
C LEU A 186 -5.07 4.98 -2.67
N TYR A 187 -5.08 4.23 -1.57
CA TYR A 187 -5.74 4.66 -0.35
C TYR A 187 -4.87 5.61 0.48
N PRO A 188 -5.47 6.57 1.21
CA PRO A 188 -4.77 7.46 2.14
C PRO A 188 -4.09 6.74 3.33
N SER A 189 -4.26 5.43 3.44
CA SER A 189 -3.62 4.61 4.46
C SER A 189 -2.16 4.33 4.08
N LYS A 190 -1.22 4.79 4.92
CA LYS A 190 -0.01 3.98 5.17
C LYS A 190 -0.50 2.53 5.36
N PRO A 191 0.12 1.51 4.75
CA PRO A 191 -0.22 0.11 5.01
C PRO A 191 -0.53 -0.06 6.51
N VAL A 192 -1.48 -0.90 6.88
CA VAL A 192 -1.71 -1.20 8.31
C VAL A 192 -0.38 -1.55 9.01
N PHE A 193 0.58 -2.10 8.25
CA PHE A 193 1.98 -2.36 8.60
C PHE A 193 2.93 -1.14 8.68
N LYS A 194 2.67 -0.02 7.98
CA LYS A 194 3.45 1.24 7.98
C LYS A 194 2.78 2.36 8.78
N ARG A 195 1.64 2.12 9.46
CA ARG A 195 1.28 2.99 10.59
C ARG A 195 2.37 2.80 11.65
N ASN A 196 3.45 3.57 11.55
CA ASN A 196 4.21 3.93 12.73
C ASN A 196 3.19 4.66 13.62
N ALA A 197 2.56 3.91 14.52
CA ALA A 197 1.89 4.45 15.70
C ALA A 197 2.85 5.51 16.29
N SER A 198 2.32 6.60 16.84
CA SER A 198 3.21 7.69 17.27
C SER A 198 4.27 7.19 18.25
N LEU A 199 3.95 6.14 19.01
CA LEU A 199 4.89 5.35 19.81
C LEU A 199 6.08 4.77 19.02
N ASN A 200 5.84 4.06 17.90
CA ASN A 200 6.91 3.48 17.08
C ASN A 200 7.91 4.54 16.59
N ARG A 201 7.45 5.77 16.29
CA ARG A 201 8.35 6.87 15.94
C ARG A 201 9.23 7.27 17.11
N SER A 202 8.67 7.34 18.31
CA SER A 202 9.43 7.64 19.52
C SER A 202 10.45 6.57 19.86
N LEU A 203 10.18 5.30 19.53
CA LEU A 203 11.07 4.17 19.77
C LEU A 203 12.21 4.01 18.74
N GLN A 204 12.21 4.76 17.63
CA GLN A 204 13.33 4.75 16.66
C GLN A 204 14.66 5.24 17.24
N LYS A 205 14.63 5.88 18.41
CA LYS A 205 15.83 6.35 19.14
C LYS A 205 16.59 5.23 19.86
N ILE A 206 16.04 4.02 19.87
CA ILE A 206 16.61 2.85 20.54
C ILE A 206 16.64 1.65 19.60
N GLU A 207 17.47 0.65 19.91
CA GLU A 207 17.64 -0.53 19.07
C GLU A 207 16.36 -1.36 18.96
N ASN A 208 15.97 -1.74 17.74
CA ASN A 208 14.75 -2.49 17.44
C ASN A 208 14.93 -4.00 17.72
N LYS A 209 14.99 -4.35 19.01
CA LYS A 209 15.08 -5.73 19.50
C LYS A 209 14.07 -5.96 20.61
N CYS A 210 13.56 -7.17 20.75
CA CYS A 210 12.65 -7.52 21.85
C CYS A 210 13.34 -7.28 23.20
N GLU A 211 12.72 -6.46 24.05
CA GLU A 211 13.24 -6.05 25.36
C GLU A 211 12.63 -6.85 26.51
N SER A 212 11.93 -7.97 26.22
CA SER A 212 11.25 -8.77 27.24
C SER A 212 12.19 -9.26 28.34
N SER A 213 13.44 -9.61 28.02
CA SER A 213 14.44 -10.00 29.01
C SER A 213 14.85 -8.89 29.99
N LYS A 214 14.58 -7.61 29.67
CA LYS A 214 14.90 -6.46 30.52
C LYS A 214 13.78 -6.14 31.52
N ILE A 215 12.57 -6.65 31.31
CA ILE A 215 11.42 -6.37 32.16
C ILE A 215 11.58 -7.11 33.50
N ARG A 216 11.51 -6.36 34.60
CA ARG A 216 11.63 -6.90 35.95
C ARG A 216 10.37 -7.67 36.35
N ASN A 217 10.53 -8.70 37.18
CA ASN A 217 9.44 -9.52 37.73
C ASN A 217 8.61 -10.30 36.71
N LEU A 218 9.14 -10.60 35.52
CA LEU A 218 8.47 -11.49 34.59
C LEU A 218 8.46 -12.95 35.08
N PRO A 219 7.32 -13.66 34.99
CA PRO A 219 7.24 -15.09 35.25
C PRO A 219 8.24 -15.89 34.40
N LYS A 220 8.89 -16.90 35.01
CA LYS A 220 9.83 -17.80 34.32
C LYS A 220 9.25 -18.43 33.07
N ALA A 221 7.94 -18.70 33.05
CA ALA A 221 7.25 -19.22 31.86
C ALA A 221 7.35 -18.27 30.65
N ILE A 222 7.21 -16.95 30.86
CA ILE A 222 7.29 -15.95 29.79
C ILE A 222 8.74 -15.74 29.34
N LEU A 223 9.69 -15.74 30.29
CA LEU A 223 11.13 -15.60 30.00
C LEU A 223 11.67 -16.78 29.17
N LYS A 224 11.13 -17.99 29.37
CA LYS A 224 11.51 -19.18 28.60
C LYS A 224 10.85 -19.25 27.22
N THR A 225 9.84 -18.41 26.96
CA THR A 225 9.17 -18.36 25.66
C THR A 225 10.09 -17.74 24.61
N ALA A 226 10.37 -18.49 23.54
CA ALA A 226 11.17 -18.02 22.43
C ALA A 226 10.56 -16.78 21.75
N CYS A 227 11.42 -15.83 21.36
CA CYS A 227 11.01 -14.62 20.65
C CYS A 227 10.50 -14.98 19.25
N SER A 228 9.33 -14.44 18.86
CA SER A 228 8.74 -14.70 17.53
C SER A 228 9.39 -13.91 16.38
N GLY A 229 10.46 -13.15 16.65
CA GLY A 229 11.24 -12.39 15.66
C GLY A 229 10.59 -11.11 15.14
N GLN A 230 9.27 -11.08 14.96
CA GLN A 230 8.54 -9.88 14.54
C GLN A 230 8.35 -8.91 15.71
N ILE A 231 9.09 -7.80 15.71
CA ILE A 231 9.09 -6.77 16.75
C ILE A 231 8.10 -5.65 16.44
N GLU A 232 7.37 -5.22 17.47
CA GLU A 232 6.39 -4.14 17.44
C GLU A 232 6.50 -3.27 18.70
N GLY A 233 6.06 -2.01 18.60
CA GLY A 233 6.05 -1.11 19.74
C GLY A 233 4.86 -1.43 20.63
N ALA A 234 5.14 -1.72 21.89
CA ALA A 234 4.16 -1.99 22.93
C ALA A 234 4.13 -0.83 23.92
N HIS A 235 2.93 -0.44 24.37
CA HIS A 235 2.79 0.53 25.45
C HIS A 235 3.00 -0.14 26.81
N ILE A 236 3.72 0.53 27.71
CA ILE A 236 3.80 0.13 29.13
C ILE A 236 2.40 0.31 29.76
N LYS A 237 1.88 1.54 29.69
CA LYS A 237 0.50 1.90 30.03
C LYS A 237 -0.32 2.00 28.74
N PRO A 238 -1.38 1.19 28.55
CA PRO A 238 -2.19 1.22 27.34
C PRO A 238 -2.77 2.60 27.02
N HIS A 239 -2.91 2.92 25.73
CA HIS A 239 -3.50 4.19 25.30
C HIS A 239 -4.92 4.41 25.83
N LYS A 240 -5.73 3.34 25.91
CA LYS A 240 -7.09 3.37 26.49
C LYS A 240 -7.12 3.80 27.96
N ASP A 241 -6.01 3.62 28.68
CA ASP A 241 -5.85 4.00 30.09
C ASP A 241 -5.16 5.36 30.25
N GLY A 242 -4.95 6.10 29.15
CA GLY A 242 -4.25 7.40 29.13
C GLY A 242 -2.73 7.29 29.02
N GLY A 243 -2.21 6.21 28.42
CA GLY A 243 -0.79 6.10 28.08
C GLY A 243 -0.36 7.03 26.95
N SER A 244 0.81 7.65 27.08
CA SER A 244 1.37 8.52 26.04
C SER A 244 1.99 7.71 24.90
N ASP A 245 2.03 8.30 23.70
CA ASP A 245 2.75 7.75 22.54
C ASP A 245 4.23 8.18 22.51
N LYS A 246 4.86 8.34 23.69
CA LYS A 246 6.25 8.79 23.85
C LYS A 246 7.16 7.64 24.27
N LEU A 247 8.47 7.85 24.14
CA LEU A 247 9.51 6.88 24.53
C LEU A 247 9.34 6.42 25.98
N GLU A 248 8.99 7.34 26.88
CA GLU A 248 8.74 7.06 28.31
C GLU A 248 7.72 5.94 28.57
N ASN A 249 6.81 5.71 27.63
CA ASN A 249 5.72 4.75 27.74
C ASN A 249 5.82 3.61 26.70
N GLY A 250 6.95 3.47 26.02
CA GLY A 250 7.12 2.51 24.93
C GLY A 250 8.27 1.54 25.14
N LEU A 251 8.09 0.33 24.60
CA LEU A 251 9.13 -0.69 24.52
C LEU A 251 9.00 -1.51 23.23
N TRP A 252 10.10 -2.10 22.80
CA TRP A 252 10.10 -3.05 21.69
C TRP A 252 9.80 -4.46 22.22
N LEU A 253 8.73 -5.09 21.73
CA LEU A 253 8.40 -6.48 22.06
C LEU A 253 8.10 -7.27 20.79
N CYS A 254 8.41 -8.57 20.79
CA CYS A 254 7.85 -9.43 19.76
C CYS A 254 6.35 -9.62 19.98
N LYS A 255 5.60 -9.94 18.92
CA LYS A 255 4.15 -10.16 18.99
C LYS A 255 3.72 -11.06 20.15
N LEU A 256 4.45 -12.16 20.37
CA LEU A 256 4.13 -13.11 21.45
C LEU A 256 4.38 -12.52 22.84
N HIS A 257 5.52 -11.87 23.07
CA HIS A 257 5.80 -11.23 24.36
C HIS A 257 4.86 -10.05 24.62
N HIS A 258 4.51 -9.28 23.59
CA HIS A 258 3.56 -8.19 23.69
C HIS A 258 2.21 -8.69 24.23
N GLN A 259 1.63 -9.72 23.62
CA GLN A 259 0.37 -10.33 24.07
C GLN A 259 0.44 -10.84 25.53
N LEU A 260 1.57 -11.44 25.91
CA LEU A 260 1.72 -11.98 27.27
C LEU A 260 1.78 -10.87 28.34
N THR A 261 2.31 -9.70 27.98
CA THR A 261 2.51 -8.56 28.89
C THR A 261 1.48 -7.44 28.77
N GLU A 262 0.62 -7.45 27.76
CA GLU A 262 -0.31 -6.37 27.46
C GLU A 262 -1.18 -5.99 28.67
N GLY A 263 -1.17 -4.68 29.01
CA GLY A 263 -1.92 -4.13 30.15
C GLY A 263 -1.40 -4.49 31.54
N LYS A 264 -0.34 -5.31 31.63
CA LYS A 264 0.24 -5.79 32.90
C LYS A 264 1.55 -5.09 33.25
N LEU A 265 2.04 -4.17 32.43
CA LEU A 265 3.29 -3.45 32.68
C LEU A 265 3.05 -2.14 33.43
N GLU A 266 4.07 -1.69 34.13
CA GLU A 266 4.18 -0.37 34.73
C GLU A 266 5.65 0.11 34.71
N GLY A 267 5.86 1.37 35.06
CA GLY A 267 7.18 2.00 35.06
C GLY A 267 7.39 2.89 33.84
N TYR A 268 8.66 3.11 33.47
CA TYR A 268 9.03 4.05 32.41
C TYR A 268 10.32 3.64 31.66
N ARG A 269 10.48 4.19 30.45
CA ARG A 269 11.64 3.95 29.57
C ARG A 269 12.26 5.25 29.06
N GLY A 270 13.52 5.54 29.41
CA GLY A 270 14.32 6.60 28.78
C GLY A 270 15.18 6.07 27.62
N ILE A 271 16.03 6.92 27.04
CA ILE A 271 17.03 6.46 26.05
C ILE A 271 18.03 5.52 26.76
N ASN A 272 18.55 5.96 27.91
CA ASN A 272 19.59 5.26 28.68
C ASN A 272 19.06 4.58 29.96
N THR A 273 17.78 4.78 30.31
CA THR A 273 17.16 4.20 31.52
C THR A 273 16.08 3.19 31.14
N PHE A 274 15.99 2.07 31.85
CA PHE A 274 14.96 1.05 31.64
C PHE A 274 14.43 0.59 33.01
N GLU A 275 13.25 1.09 33.38
CA GLU A 275 12.60 0.80 34.66
C GLU A 275 11.18 0.32 34.39
N VAL A 276 11.06 -0.87 33.79
CA VAL A 276 9.77 -1.49 33.46
C VAL A 276 9.60 -2.78 34.25
N ASN A 277 8.44 -2.93 34.88
CA ASN A 277 8.09 -4.08 35.72
C ASN A 277 6.71 -4.62 35.34
N LEU A 278 6.50 -5.91 35.60
CA LEU A 278 5.18 -6.50 35.60
C LEU A 278 4.44 -6.11 36.90
N LYS A 279 3.24 -5.53 36.77
CA LYS A 279 2.34 -5.20 37.87
C LYS A 279 2.11 -6.43 38.74
N ASN A 280 2.50 -6.34 40.01
CA ASN A 280 2.12 -7.35 40.98
C ASN A 280 0.62 -7.19 41.29
N LYS A 281 -0.15 -8.27 41.19
CA LYS A 281 -1.58 -8.31 41.59
C LYS A 281 -1.81 -7.99 43.08
N ARG A 282 -0.77 -7.70 43.87
CA ARG A 282 -0.85 -7.45 45.31
C ARG A 282 -1.09 -5.98 45.71
N ASP A 283 -0.95 -5.01 44.79
CA ASP A 283 -1.06 -3.58 45.16
C ASP A 283 -2.39 -2.92 44.79
N LYS A 284 -3.48 -3.71 44.71
CA LYS A 284 -4.85 -3.18 44.79
C LYS A 284 -5.41 -3.36 46.21
N LYS A 285 -4.77 -2.72 47.18
CA LYS A 285 -5.38 -2.36 48.46
C LYS A 285 -4.74 -1.06 48.93
N GLN A 286 -5.37 0.05 48.58
CA GLN A 286 -5.70 1.20 49.43
C GLN A 286 -6.62 2.12 48.64
#